data_AF-A0A2N5A5Q1-F1
#
_entry.id   AF-A0A2N5A5Q1-F1
#
_cell.length_a   1.000
_cell.length_b   1.000
_cell.length_c   1.000
_cell.angle_alpha   90.00
_cell.angle_beta   90.00
_cell.angle_gamma   90.00
#
_symmetry.space_group_name_H-M   'P 1'
#
loop_
_entity.id
_entity.type
_entity.pdbx_description
1 polymer ?
#
loop_
_entity_poly.entity_id
_entity_poly.type
_entity_poly.pdbx_seq_one_letter_code
_entity_poly.pdbx_strand_id
1 'polypeptide(L)' 'MNNADAQLATCYGPVSQAFLDRAAKIRLLILDVDGVLSDGLIYMGNHGEELKAFNVRDGYGIRCALTSGIEVA' A
#
# COMPACT_ATOMS: atom_id res chain seq x y z
N MET A 1 5.35 -3.85 33.42
CA MET A 1 5.10 -4.94 32.45
C MET A 1 5.26 -4.33 31.08
N ASN A 2 6.34 -4.65 30.36
CA ASN A 2 6.65 -4.02 29.09
C ASN A 2 5.63 -4.46 28.04
N ASN A 3 4.84 -3.50 27.54
CA ASN A 3 3.82 -3.69 26.51
C ASN A 3 4.43 -3.92 25.11
N ALA A 4 5.70 -4.33 25.04
CA ALA A 4 6.52 -4.38 23.82
C ALA A 4 6.13 -5.54 22.89
N ASP A 5 5.52 -6.59 23.44
CA ASP A 5 5.11 -7.79 22.69
C ASP A 5 3.60 -7.84 22.42
N ALA A 6 2.86 -6.76 22.71
CA ALA A 6 1.43 -6.70 22.43
C ALA A 6 1.20 -6.72 20.92
N GLN A 7 0.66 -7.83 20.42
CA GLN A 7 0.24 -8.00 19.04
C GLN A 7 -1.26 -7.68 18.91
N LEU A 8 -1.58 -6.82 17.95
CA LEU A 8 -2.94 -6.39 17.63
C LEU A 8 -3.41 -7.04 16.33
N ALA A 9 -4.63 -7.57 16.33
CA ALA A 9 -5.19 -8.28 15.19
C ALA A 9 -5.63 -7.32 14.07
N THR A 10 -5.33 -7.69 12.82
CA THR A 10 -5.87 -7.07 11.61
C THR A 10 -6.45 -8.15 10.69
N CYS A 11 -7.15 -7.78 9.62
CA CYS A 11 -7.62 -8.74 8.62
C CYS A 11 -6.49 -9.42 7.81
N TYR A 12 -5.24 -8.94 7.92
CA TYR A 12 -4.05 -9.52 7.29
C TYR A 12 -3.15 -10.27 8.29
N GLY A 13 -3.59 -10.43 9.54
CA GLY A 13 -2.83 -11.05 10.62
C GLY A 13 -2.39 -10.05 11.70
N PRO A 14 -1.68 -10.52 12.73
CA PRO A 14 -1.27 -9.69 13.85
C PRO A 14 -0.12 -8.73 13.50
N VAL A 15 -0.14 -7.52 14.05
CA VAL A 15 0.92 -6.50 13.94
C VAL A 15 1.32 -5.99 15.33
N SER A 16 2.55 -5.47 15.48
CA SER A 16 3.00 -4.93 16.78
C SER A 16 2.41 -3.55 17.09
N GLN A 17 2.26 -3.22 18.37
CA GLN A 17 1.86 -1.87 18.79
C GLN A 17 2.76 -0.78 18.19
N ALA A 18 4.08 -0.98 18.20
CA ALA A 18 5.04 -0.03 17.64
C ALA A 18 4.85 0.22 16.13
N PHE A 19 4.34 -0.77 15.37
CA PHE A 19 4.00 -0.58 13.97
C PHE A 19 2.79 0.34 13.82
N LEU A 20 1.73 0.12 14.61
CA LEU A 20 0.53 0.96 14.57
C LEU A 20 0.81 2.39 15.03
N ASP A 21 1.67 2.58 16.03
CA ASP A 21 2.09 3.92 16.49
C ASP A 21 2.82 4.71 15.40
N ARG A 22 3.52 4.01 14.49
CA ARG A 22 4.14 4.63 13.30
C ARG A 22 3.09 4.90 12.22
N ALA A 23 2.26 3.91 11.91
CA ALA A 23 1.22 4.03 10.88
C ALA A 23 0.20 5.16 11.18
N ALA A 24 -0.16 5.35 12.46
CA ALA A 24 -1.09 6.39 12.90
C ALA A 24 -0.61 7.82 12.64
N LYS A 25 0.68 8.03 12.34
CA LYS A 25 1.28 9.35 12.06
C LYS A 25 1.40 9.64 10.56
N ILE A 26 1.09 8.67 9.70
CA ILE A 26 1.26 8.81 8.26
C ILE A 26 0.24 9.81 7.71
N ARG A 27 0.75 10.80 6.98
CA ARG A 27 -0.05 11.78 6.23
C ARG A 27 0.20 11.74 4.72
N LEU A 28 1.25 11.02 4.30
CA LEU A 28 1.66 10.83 2.92
C LEU A 28 2.08 9.38 2.73
N LEU A 29 1.50 8.72 1.73
CA LEU A 29 1.86 7.38 1.27
C LEU A 29 2.56 7.49 -0.09
N ILE A 30 3.84 7.15 -0.15
CA ILE A 30 4.61 7.13 -1.39
C ILE A 30 4.70 5.69 -1.87
N LEU A 31 4.31 5.43 -3.12
CA LEU A 31 4.31 4.09 -3.71
C LEU A 31 5.13 4.07 -4.98
N ASP A 32 6.01 3.08 -5.09
CA ASP A 32 6.61 2.74 -6.39
C ASP A 32 5.55 2.09 -7.29
N VAL A 33 5.83 1.96 -8.58
CA VAL A 33 4.92 1.40 -9.57
C VAL A 33 5.28 -0.05 -9.87
N ASP A 34 6.48 -0.28 -10.37
CA ASP A 34 6.89 -1.58 -10.89
C ASP A 34 7.31 -2.53 -9.76
N GLY A 35 6.50 -3.57 -9.53
CA GLY A 35 6.69 -4.51 -8.42
C GLY A 35 6.01 -4.08 -7.11
N VAL A 36 5.31 -2.94 -7.09
CA VAL A 36 4.48 -2.49 -5.97
C VAL A 36 3.02 -2.36 -6.39
N LEU A 37 2.70 -1.45 -7.32
CA LEU A 37 1.33 -1.29 -7.85
C LEU A 37 1.03 -2.22 -9.04
N SER A 38 2.08 -2.83 -9.59
CA SER A 38 2.02 -3.89 -10.58
C SER A 38 2.83 -5.10 -10.11
N ASP A 39 2.72 -6.20 -10.84
CA ASP A 39 3.55 -7.39 -10.64
C ASP A 39 4.98 -7.25 -11.19
N GLY A 40 5.37 -6.05 -11.63
CA GLY A 40 6.70 -5.75 -12.19
C GLY A 40 6.86 -6.16 -13.64
N LEU A 41 5.80 -6.61 -14.30
CA LEU A 41 5.82 -6.93 -15.72
C LEU A 41 5.55 -5.69 -16.58
N ILE A 42 6.28 -5.60 -17.69
CA ILE A 42 6.06 -4.63 -18.75
C ILE A 42 5.68 -5.40 -20.01
N TYR A 43 4.48 -5.18 -20.52
CA TYR A 43 4.01 -5.81 -21.75
C TYR A 43 4.28 -4.89 -22.93
N MET A 44 5.09 -5.36 -23.88
CA MET A 44 5.44 -4.60 -25.08
C MET A 44 4.77 -5.19 -26.33
N GLY A 45 4.12 -4.34 -27.13
CA GLY A 45 3.50 -4.70 -28.40
C GLY A 45 4.44 -4.55 -29.60
N ASN A 46 4.06 -5.18 -30.72
CA ASN A 46 4.86 -5.19 -31.94
C ASN A 46 4.97 -3.81 -32.61
N HIS A 47 4.13 -2.84 -32.23
CA HIS A 47 4.12 -1.49 -32.77
C HIS A 47 4.55 -0.44 -31.75
N GLY A 48 5.23 -0.87 -30.67
CA GLY A 48 5.73 0.01 -29.62
C GLY A 48 4.70 0.34 -28.54
N GLU A 49 3.59 -0.39 -28.47
CA GLU A 49 2.65 -0.28 -27.35
C GLU A 49 3.30 -0.75 -26.05
N GLU A 50 2.98 -0.08 -24.95
CA GLU A 50 3.37 -0.49 -23.60
C GLU A 50 2.10 -0.61 -22.75
N LEU A 51 1.93 -1.75 -22.08
CA LEU A 51 0.83 -1.99 -21.16
C LEU A 51 1.38 -2.39 -19.78
N LYS A 52 0.69 -1.93 -18.74
CA LYS A 52 0.96 -2.28 -17.35
C LYS A 52 -0.35 -2.68 -16.66
N ALA A 53 -0.30 -3.73 -15.85
CA ALA A 53 -1.45 -4.20 -15.09
C ALA A 53 -1.46 -3.58 -13.70
N PHE A 54 -2.66 -3.18 -13.24
CA PHE A 54 -2.90 -2.64 -11.90
C PHE A 54 -4.04 -3.40 -11.21
N ASN A 55 -4.07 -3.39 -9.88
CA ASN A 55 -5.11 -4.06 -9.12
C ASN A 55 -6.24 -3.10 -8.70
N VAL A 56 -7.49 -3.49 -8.95
CA VAL A 56 -8.68 -2.72 -8.55
C VAL A 56 -8.82 -2.58 -7.03
N ARG A 57 -8.34 -3.56 -6.24
CA ARG A 57 -8.36 -3.48 -4.77
C ARG A 57 -7.43 -2.38 -4.26
N ASP A 58 -6.29 -2.20 -4.92
CA ASP A 58 -5.34 -1.14 -4.58
C ASP A 58 -5.92 0.24 -4.93
N GLY A 59 -6.60 0.33 -6.08
CA GLY A 59 -7.36 1.52 -6.44
C GLY A 59 -8.38 1.92 -5.37
N TYR A 60 -9.13 0.95 -4.82
CA TYR A 60 -10.04 1.21 -3.70
C TYR A 60 -9.30 1.71 -2.44
N GLY A 61 -8.20 1.05 -2.06
CA GLY A 61 -7.39 1.46 -0.91
C GLY A 61 -6.82 2.88 -1.03
N ILE A 62 -6.31 3.24 -2.20
CA ILE A 62 -5.80 4.59 -2.52
C ILE A 62 -6.93 5.62 -2.40
N ARG A 63 -8.13 5.32 -2.92
CA ARG A 63 -9.29 6.22 -2.79
C ARG A 63 -9.67 6.42 -1.33
N CYS A 64 -9.73 5.35 -0.53
CA CYS A 64 -10.00 5.45 0.90
C CYS A 64 -8.97 6.33 1.64
N ALA A 65 -7.68 6.17 1.34
CA ALA A 65 -6.61 6.98 1.91
C ALA A 65 -6.78 8.47 1.58
N LEU A 66 -6.93 8.80 0.29
CA LEU A 66 -7.14 10.17 -0.19
C LEU A 66 -8.37 10.83 0.45
N THR A 67 -9.50 10.11 0.54
CA THR A 67 -10.73 10.64 1.18
C THR A 67 -10.63 10.75 2.70
N SER A 68 -9.62 10.15 3.32
CA SER A 68 -9.37 10.19 4.76
C SER A 68 -8.26 11.18 5.14
N GLY A 69 -7.80 12.01 4.19
CA GLY A 69 -6.79 13.04 4.45
C GLY A 69 -5.34 12.51 4.47
N ILE A 70 -5.09 11.34 3.88
CA ILE A 70 -3.75 10.82 3.61
C ILE A 70 -3.44 11.06 2.14
N GLU A 71 -2.42 11.87 1.85
CA GLU A 71 -1.96 12.13 0.50
C GLU A 71 -1.26 10.90 -0.09
N VAL A 72 -1.29 10.76 -1.41
CA VAL A 72 -0.64 9.65 -2.13
C VAL A 72 0.23 10.24 -3.24
N ALA A 73 1.47 9.76 -3.35
CA ALA A 73 2.45 10.19 -4.34
C ALA A 73 3.14 8.99 -5.01
#